data_AF-A0AAV5FP38-F1
#
_entry.id   AF-A0AAV5FP38-F1
#
_cell.length_a   1.000
_cell.length_b   1.000
_cell.length_c   1.000
_cell.angle_alpha   90.00
_cell.angle_beta   90.00
_cell.angle_gamma   90.00
#
_symmetry.space_group_name_H-M   'P 1'
#
loop_
_entity.id
_entity.type
_entity.pdbx_description
1 polymer ?
#
loop_
_entity_poly.entity_id
_entity_poly.type
_entity_poly.pdbx_seq_one_letter_code
_entity_poly.pdbx_strand_id
1 'polypeptide(L)'
;MAAEVPRGSAGAGSSSGEEDAVMCLLKDDLTVMPALARCTALYVLTSGAAVSAAALEEWTVLMGHKEGLAILKASLQSSTVLTRVFLARRG
;
A
#
# COMPACT_ATOMS: atom_id res chain seq x y z
N MET A 1 -19.23 4.47 -61.77
CA MET A 1 -19.69 4.05 -60.42
C MET A 1 -18.45 3.56 -59.69
N ALA A 2 -17.81 4.43 -58.90
CA ALA A 2 -16.58 4.09 -58.16
C ALA A 2 -17.00 3.77 -56.72
N ALA A 3 -16.65 2.58 -56.25
CA ALA A 3 -16.89 2.16 -54.87
C ALA A 3 -15.72 2.63 -54.00
N GLU A 4 -16.01 3.43 -52.98
CA GLU A 4 -15.01 3.96 -52.06
C GLU A 4 -14.64 2.90 -51.01
N VAL A 5 -13.35 2.67 -50.82
CA VAL A 5 -12.81 1.78 -49.78
C VAL A 5 -12.77 2.56 -48.46
N PRO A 6 -13.44 2.12 -47.39
CA PRO A 6 -13.35 2.81 -46.11
C PRO A 6 -11.96 2.57 -45.51
N ARG A 7 -11.19 3.64 -45.36
CA ARG A 7 -9.97 3.65 -44.54
C ARG A 7 -10.37 3.43 -43.10
N GLY A 8 -9.92 2.33 -42.51
CA GLY A 8 -10.08 2.07 -41.09
C GLY A 8 -9.50 3.23 -40.27
N SER A 9 -10.35 3.89 -39.47
CA SER A 9 -9.87 4.82 -38.47
C SER A 9 -9.29 3.98 -37.32
N ALA A 10 -7.97 4.01 -37.18
CA ALA A 10 -7.30 3.59 -35.96
C ALA A 10 -7.87 4.44 -34.81
N GLY A 11 -8.79 3.87 -34.05
CA GLY A 11 -9.24 4.43 -32.79
C GLY A 11 -8.04 4.50 -31.88
N ALA A 12 -7.57 5.71 -31.63
CA ALA A 12 -6.55 6.01 -30.64
C ALA A 12 -7.01 5.47 -29.29
N GLY A 13 -6.42 4.35 -28.87
CA GLY A 13 -6.46 3.95 -27.48
C GLY A 13 -5.75 5.03 -26.68
N SER A 14 -6.51 5.91 -26.04
CA SER A 14 -5.97 6.75 -24.98
C SER A 14 -5.73 5.82 -23.79
N SER A 15 -4.60 5.11 -23.78
CA SER A 15 -4.07 4.53 -22.57
C SER A 15 -3.60 5.71 -21.71
N SER A 16 -4.53 6.30 -20.95
CA SER A 16 -4.16 7.10 -19.80
C SER A 16 -3.31 6.18 -18.93
N GLY A 17 -2.02 6.51 -18.80
CA GLY A 17 -1.14 5.84 -17.87
C GLY A 17 -1.66 6.09 -16.47
N GLU A 18 -2.61 5.27 -16.04
CA GLU A 18 -2.81 5.00 -14.63
C GLU A 18 -1.56 4.22 -14.24
N GLU A 19 -0.58 4.97 -13.72
CA GLU A 19 0.59 4.41 -13.05
C GLU A 19 0.02 3.40 -12.05
N ASP A 20 0.14 2.10 -12.34
CA ASP A 20 -0.49 1.04 -11.56
C ASP A 20 0.06 1.11 -10.14
N ALA A 21 -0.68 1.78 -9.25
CA ALA A 21 -0.27 2.03 -7.89
C ALA A 21 -0.41 0.73 -7.11
N VAL A 22 0.70 -0.01 -7.01
CA VAL A 22 0.75 -1.28 -6.28
C VAL A 22 0.60 -1.00 -4.79
N MET A 23 -0.56 -1.36 -4.24
CA MET A 23 -0.77 -1.35 -2.79
C MET A 23 -0.27 -2.68 -2.20
N CYS A 24 0.54 -2.60 -1.14
CA CYS A 24 0.99 -3.76 -0.39
C CYS A 24 0.75 -3.55 1.11
N LEU A 25 0.51 -4.66 1.81
CA LEU A 25 0.47 -4.67 3.26
C LEU A 25 1.87 -4.97 3.79
N LEU A 26 2.31 -4.20 4.78
CA LEU A 26 3.54 -4.45 5.52
C LEU A 26 3.21 -4.72 6.97
N LYS A 27 3.68 -5.84 7.50
CA LYS A 27 3.64 -6.12 8.94
C LYS A 27 4.75 -5.38 9.68
N ASP A 28 4.69 -5.41 11.01
CA ASP A 28 5.65 -4.74 11.89
C ASP A 28 7.11 -5.21 11.68
N ASP A 29 7.27 -6.46 11.25
CA ASP A 29 8.55 -7.10 10.89
C ASP A 29 8.96 -6.84 9.43
N LEU A 30 8.26 -5.95 8.72
CA LEU A 30 8.42 -5.64 7.29
C LEU A 30 8.06 -6.80 6.34
N THR A 31 7.35 -7.83 6.82
CA THR A 31 6.82 -8.87 5.93
C THR A 31 5.77 -8.28 5.00
N VAL A 32 6.01 -8.38 3.69
CA VAL A 32 5.10 -7.93 2.64
C VAL A 32 4.01 -8.96 2.42
N MET A 33 2.75 -8.53 2.43
CA MET A 33 1.60 -9.30 1.99
C MET A 33 0.94 -8.60 0.80
N PRO A 34 0.57 -9.35 -0.26
CA PRO A 34 -0.21 -8.78 -1.36
C PRO A 34 -1.51 -8.16 -0.82
N ALA A 35 -1.76 -6.89 -1.12
CA ALA A 35 -3.00 -6.26 -0.68
C ALA A 35 -4.07 -6.45 -1.75
N LEU A 36 -5.14 -7.19 -1.43
CA LEU A 36 -6.38 -7.06 -2.18
C LEU A 36 -7.07 -5.79 -1.70
N ALA A 37 -7.33 -4.87 -2.63
CA ALA A 37 -7.93 -3.57 -2.39
C ALA A 37 -9.09 -3.60 -1.37
N ARG A 38 -9.09 -2.64 -0.43
CA ARG A 38 -10.12 -2.32 0.58
C ARG A 38 -10.31 -3.28 1.78
N CYS A 39 -9.83 -4.53 1.75
CA CYS A 39 -10.07 -5.50 2.84
C CYS A 39 -8.94 -5.60 3.89
N THR A 40 -7.89 -4.80 3.74
CA THR A 40 -6.63 -4.91 4.48
C THR A 40 -6.76 -4.62 5.99
N ALA A 41 -7.49 -3.57 6.37
CA ALA A 41 -7.77 -3.27 7.77
C ALA A 41 -8.64 -4.36 8.44
N LEU A 42 -9.62 -4.90 7.70
CA LEU A 42 -10.55 -5.91 8.20
C LEU A 42 -9.89 -7.29 8.34
N TYR A 43 -9.01 -7.69 7.42
CA TYR A 43 -8.29 -8.98 7.52
C TYR A 43 -7.36 -9.03 8.75
N VAL A 44 -6.68 -7.93 9.07
CA VAL A 44 -5.82 -7.83 10.26
C VAL A 44 -6.64 -7.94 11.55
N LEU A 45 -7.83 -7.32 11.58
CA LEU A 45 -8.77 -7.44 12.70
C LEU A 45 -9.35 -8.85 12.84
N THR A 46 -9.80 -9.47 11.74
CA THR A 46 -10.50 -10.77 11.79
C THR A 46 -9.58 -11.97 11.98
N SER A 47 -8.31 -11.88 11.59
CA SER A 47 -7.37 -13.02 11.67
C SER A 47 -6.68 -13.18 13.03
N GLY A 48 -6.65 -12.14 13.88
CA GLY A 48 -5.77 -12.11 15.05
C GLY A 48 -6.44 -12.00 16.42
N ALA A 49 -7.54 -11.26 16.56
CA ALA A 49 -8.12 -11.01 17.88
C ALA A 49 -9.56 -10.48 17.82
N ALA A 50 -10.36 -10.81 18.83
CA ALA A 50 -11.69 -10.23 19.07
C ALA A 50 -11.60 -8.76 19.52
N VAL A 51 -10.89 -7.92 18.76
CA VAL A 51 -10.73 -6.49 19.02
C VAL A 51 -11.81 -5.76 18.23
N SER A 52 -12.63 -4.98 18.93
CA SER A 52 -13.64 -4.13 18.30
C SER A 52 -12.96 -3.11 17.39
N ALA A 53 -13.48 -2.91 16.18
CA ALA A 53 -12.99 -1.88 15.26
C ALA A 53 -12.93 -0.47 15.89
N ALA A 54 -13.80 -0.20 16.87
CA ALA A 54 -13.83 1.06 17.63
C ALA A 54 -12.59 1.30 18.53
N ALA A 55 -11.78 0.27 18.80
CA ALA A 55 -10.55 0.37 19.59
C ALA A 55 -9.28 0.52 18.73
N LEU A 56 -9.42 0.52 17.39
CA LEU A 56 -8.31 0.63 16.46
C LEU A 56 -8.13 2.09 16.01
N GLU A 57 -6.90 2.58 16.03
CA GLU A 57 -6.54 3.91 15.52
C GLU A 57 -5.77 3.75 14.21
N GLU A 58 -6.19 4.45 13.16
CA GLU A 58 -5.52 4.47 11.86
C GLU A 58 -4.64 5.73 11.74
N TRP A 59 -3.39 5.52 11.31
CA TRP A 59 -2.41 6.60 11.13
C TRP A 59 -1.93 6.61 9.69
N THR A 60 -2.06 7.77 9.03
CA THR A 60 -1.43 7.99 7.72
C THR A 60 -0.03 8.56 7.93
N VAL A 61 0.98 7.84 7.45
CA VAL A 61 2.38 8.27 7.51
C VAL A 61 2.88 8.55 6.11
N LEU A 62 3.42 9.75 5.91
CA LEU A 62 4.14 10.10 4.68
C LEU A 62 5.57 9.57 4.78
N MET A 63 5.95 8.68 3.86
CA MET A 63 7.31 8.15 3.81
C MET A 63 8.23 9.07 3.01
N GLY A 64 9.26 9.59 3.66
CA GLY A 64 10.37 10.28 3.05
C GLY A 64 11.71 9.60 3.32
N HIS A 65 12.80 10.28 2.96
CA HIS A 65 14.15 9.74 3.09
C HIS A 65 14.55 9.47 4.56
N LYS A 66 14.10 10.34 5.48
CA LYS A 66 14.39 10.21 6.91
C LYS A 66 13.68 9.00 7.51
N GLU A 67 12.42 8.82 7.15
CA GLU A 67 11.57 7.71 7.58
C GLU A 67 12.12 6.39 7.04
N GLY A 68 12.48 6.35 5.75
CA GLY A 68 13.12 5.18 5.14
C GLY A 68 14.43 4.79 5.81
N LEU A 69 15.30 5.76 6.12
CA LEU A 69 16.54 5.48 6.85
C LEU A 69 16.28 5.01 8.29
N ALA A 70 15.26 5.54 8.96
CA ALA A 70 14.88 5.10 10.30
C ALA A 70 14.36 3.65 10.29
N ILE A 71 13.51 3.30 9.33
CA ILE A 71 13.04 1.93 9.10
C ILE A 71 14.23 0.99 8.84
N LEU A 72 15.15 1.38 7.95
CA LEU A 72 16.32 0.56 7.62
C LEU A 72 17.19 0.31 8.87
N LYS A 73 17.48 1.37 9.63
CA LYS A 73 18.27 1.24 10.88
C LYS A 73 17.56 0.35 11.90
N ALA A 74 16.25 0.49 12.06
CA ALA A 74 15.48 -0.31 12.99
C ALA A 74 15.36 -1.79 12.55
N SER A 75 15.29 -2.07 11.25
CA SER A 75 15.27 -3.43 10.68
C SER A 75 16.53 -4.23 11.02
N LEU A 76 17.69 -3.56 11.14
CA LEU A 76 18.94 -4.21 11.54
C LEU A 76 19.03 -4.50 13.04
N GLN A 77 18.13 -3.94 13.85
CA GLN A 77 18.23 -3.95 15.31
C GLN A 77 17.01 -4.58 16.00
N SER A 78 15.92 -4.83 15.28
CA SER A 78 14.65 -5.20 15.88
C SER A 78 13.74 -5.91 14.87
N SER A 79 12.89 -6.80 15.38
CA SER A 79 11.81 -7.43 14.63
C SER A 79 10.49 -6.65 14.70
N THR A 80 10.39 -5.59 15.51
CA THR A 80 9.21 -4.73 15.65
C THR A 80 9.48 -3.34 15.09
N VAL A 81 9.83 -3.32 13.79
CA VAL A 81 10.44 -2.17 13.12
C VAL A 81 9.50 -0.98 13.04
N LEU A 82 8.26 -1.18 12.59
CA LEU A 82 7.31 -0.09 12.38
C LEU A 82 6.86 0.49 13.74
N THR A 83 6.62 -0.35 14.74
CA THR A 83 6.33 0.04 16.11
C THR A 83 7.44 0.92 16.67
N ARG A 84 8.69 0.52 16.46
CA ARG A 84 9.84 1.25 17.01
C ARG A 84 10.09 2.58 16.29
N VAL A 85 9.74 2.70 15.02
CA VAL A 85 9.91 3.94 14.26
C VAL A 85 8.74 4.91 14.50
N PHE A 86 7.51 4.41 14.57
CA PHE A 86 6.30 5.25 14.57
C PHE A 86 5.61 5.38 15.92
N LEU A 87 5.72 4.39 16.82
CA LEU A 87 5.05 4.39 18.13
C LEU A 87 5.99 4.67 19.32
N ALA A 88 7.31 4.61 19.15
CA ALA A 88 8.28 4.79 20.23
C ALA A 88 8.33 6.20 20.86
N ARG A 89 7.50 7.14 20.42
CA ARG A 89 7.43 8.53 20.94
C ARG A 89 6.24 8.82 21.85
N ARG A 90 5.61 7.80 22.43
CA ARG A 90 4.66 8.00 23.54
C ARG A 90 5.38 7.79 24.87
N GLY A 91 6.15 8.81 25.28
CA GLY A 91 6.73 8.95 26.61
C GLY A 91 6.14 10.17 27.30
#